data_AF-A0A924GAS5-F1
#
_entry.id   AF-A0A924GAS5-F1
#
_cell.length_a   1.000
_cell.length_b   1.000
_cell.length_c   1.000
_cell.angle_alpha   90.00
_cell.angle_beta   90.00
_cell.angle_gamma   90.00
#
_symmetry.space_group_name_H-M   'P 1'
#
loop_
_entity.id
_entity.type
_entity.pdbx_description
1 polymer ?
#
loop_
_entity_poly.entity_id
_entity_poly.type
_entity_poly.pdbx_seq_one_letter_code
_entity_poly.pdbx_strand_id
1 'polypeptide(L)'
;KYGIRHSLPDGINPATDVLIGGKVVFVAGYGDVGKGAAEALKGQGARVIVSEIDPINALQAAMDGFQVTTIEDVVGDVDIFVTGTGNENVLTVEHMLGMKHLAIVANVGHFDNEIDIAGLEKLAGTEKIEIKPQVHEWRLPTGRSILVLSEGRLMNLGNATGHPSFVMSNSFTNQVLAQIELYVRGENYPLGVYVLPKHLDEKVARLHLDALGVKLTVLSDQQAAYIGVPVDGPYKVDHYRY
;
A
#
# COMPACT_ATOMS: atom_id res chain seq x y z
N LYS A 1 3.23 0.40 -4.60
CA LYS A 1 4.06 -0.77 -4.21
C LYS A 1 5.30 -0.43 -3.37
N TYR A 2 6.42 0.01 -3.95
CA TYR A 2 7.71 0.09 -3.21
C TYR A 2 7.75 1.10 -2.06
N GLY A 3 7.00 2.20 -2.15
CA GLY A 3 6.87 3.16 -1.05
C GLY A 3 6.32 2.50 0.21
N ILE A 4 5.17 1.83 0.10
CA ILE A 4 4.55 1.08 1.20
C ILE A 4 5.46 -0.03 1.69
N ARG A 5 6.17 -0.73 0.79
CA ARG A 5 7.12 -1.76 1.18
C ARG A 5 8.18 -1.25 2.17
N HIS A 6 8.57 0.01 2.03
CA HIS A 6 9.49 0.68 2.97
C HIS A 6 8.75 1.22 4.20
N SER A 7 7.68 2.00 3.98
CA SER A 7 7.07 2.82 5.02
C SER A 7 6.13 2.08 5.96
N LEU A 8 5.65 0.88 5.60
CA LEU A 8 4.71 0.13 6.43
C LEU A 8 5.38 -0.40 7.71
N PRO A 9 6.51 -1.15 7.66
CA PRO A 9 7.24 -1.49 8.88
C PRO A 9 7.74 -0.26 9.63
N ASP A 10 8.15 0.79 8.90
CA ASP A 10 8.60 2.07 9.47
C ASP A 10 7.49 2.78 10.25
N GLY A 11 6.20 2.51 9.99
CA GLY A 11 5.10 3.02 10.81
C GLY A 11 4.73 2.11 11.97
N ILE A 12 4.71 0.78 11.77
CA ILE A 12 4.35 -0.19 12.83
C ILE A 12 5.39 -0.20 13.95
N ASN A 13 6.68 -0.19 13.59
CA ASN A 13 7.77 -0.33 14.54
C ASN A 13 7.82 0.83 15.55
N PRO A 14 7.93 2.11 15.16
CA PRO A 14 7.95 3.20 16.14
C PRO A 14 6.59 3.42 16.81
N ALA A 15 5.49 2.92 16.23
CA ALA A 15 4.19 2.94 16.90
C ALA A 15 4.13 1.96 18.08
N THR A 16 4.64 0.75 17.92
CA THR A 16 4.32 -0.38 18.83
C THR A 16 5.52 -1.13 19.39
N ASP A 17 6.71 -0.94 18.81
CA ASP A 17 7.94 -1.70 19.09
C ASP A 17 7.74 -3.23 19.05
N VAL A 18 6.71 -3.68 18.33
CA VAL A 18 6.30 -5.08 18.32
C VAL A 18 7.24 -5.92 17.47
N LEU A 19 7.57 -7.13 17.93
CA LEU A 19 8.24 -8.12 17.09
C LEU A 19 7.30 -8.56 15.97
N ILE A 20 7.63 -8.28 14.70
CA ILE A 20 6.87 -8.74 13.53
C ILE A 20 7.17 -10.21 13.19
N GLY A 21 8.40 -10.67 13.39
CA GLY A 21 8.81 -12.04 13.08
C GLY A 21 7.95 -13.10 13.78
N GLY A 22 7.39 -14.04 13.01
CA GLY A 22 6.55 -15.14 13.50
C GLY A 22 5.08 -14.79 13.73
N LYS A 23 4.73 -13.49 13.75
CA LYS A 23 3.33 -13.04 13.89
C LYS A 23 2.48 -13.41 12.68
N VAL A 24 1.19 -13.59 12.91
CA VAL A 24 0.20 -13.71 11.84
C VAL A 24 -0.26 -12.31 11.47
N VAL A 25 -0.17 -11.96 10.19
CA VAL A 25 -0.54 -10.64 9.69
C VAL A 25 -1.57 -10.79 8.58
N PHE A 26 -2.66 -10.05 8.68
CA PHE A 26 -3.73 -10.03 7.68
C PHE A 26 -3.64 -8.74 6.86
N VAL A 27 -3.52 -8.88 5.54
CA VAL A 27 -3.50 -7.76 4.59
C VAL A 27 -4.78 -7.79 3.76
N ALA A 28 -5.64 -6.80 3.95
CA ALA A 28 -6.87 -6.67 3.17
C ALA A 28 -6.59 -5.90 1.87
N GLY A 29 -6.80 -6.58 0.75
CA GLY A 29 -6.51 -6.08 -0.60
C GLY A 29 -5.09 -6.42 -1.05
N TYR A 30 -4.94 -6.81 -2.32
CA TYR A 30 -3.69 -7.21 -2.95
C TYR A 30 -3.43 -6.47 -4.28
N GLY A 31 -3.89 -5.22 -4.36
CA GLY A 31 -3.43 -4.25 -5.36
C GLY A 31 -1.98 -3.79 -5.12
N ASP A 32 -1.56 -2.67 -5.69
CA ASP A 32 -0.17 -2.19 -5.56
C ASP A 32 0.24 -1.85 -4.13
N VAL A 33 -0.69 -1.37 -3.30
CA VAL A 33 -0.46 -1.11 -1.87
C VAL A 33 -0.31 -2.43 -1.12
N GLY A 34 -1.30 -3.33 -1.27
CA GLY A 34 -1.32 -4.65 -0.66
C GLY A 34 -0.11 -5.52 -0.99
N LYS A 35 0.31 -5.56 -2.26
CA LYS A 35 1.54 -6.24 -2.69
C LYS A 35 2.77 -5.73 -1.94
N GLY A 36 2.90 -4.40 -1.81
CA GLY A 36 4.00 -3.79 -1.06
C GLY A 36 3.95 -4.10 0.43
N ALA A 37 2.74 -4.10 1.01
CA ALA A 37 2.52 -4.42 2.42
C ALA A 37 2.88 -5.88 2.73
N ALA A 38 2.34 -6.83 1.97
CA ALA A 38 2.59 -8.26 2.13
C ALA A 38 4.07 -8.60 1.95
N GLU A 39 4.73 -8.04 0.93
CA GLU A 39 6.15 -8.25 0.69
C GLU A 39 7.01 -7.74 1.86
N ALA A 40 6.70 -6.55 2.39
CA ALA A 40 7.43 -5.99 3.53
C ALA A 40 7.30 -6.84 4.78
N LEU A 41 6.08 -7.26 5.10
CA LEU A 41 5.78 -8.04 6.31
C LEU A 41 6.36 -9.46 6.22
N LYS A 42 6.27 -10.10 5.05
CA LYS A 42 6.97 -11.37 4.77
C LYS A 42 8.49 -11.21 4.92
N GLY A 43 9.04 -10.09 4.43
CA GLY A 43 10.46 -9.76 4.59
C GLY A 43 10.90 -9.58 6.05
N GLN A 44 9.99 -9.21 6.95
CA GLN A 44 10.20 -9.16 8.41
C GLN A 44 9.95 -10.51 9.11
N GLY A 45 9.67 -11.58 8.35
CA GLY A 45 9.42 -12.93 8.88
C GLY A 45 8.00 -13.16 9.39
N ALA A 46 7.03 -12.32 9.03
CA ALA A 46 5.63 -12.55 9.35
C ALA A 46 5.02 -13.68 8.51
N ARG A 47 3.99 -14.33 9.05
CA ARG A 47 3.08 -15.23 8.33
C ARG A 47 1.93 -14.40 7.78
N VAL A 48 2.01 -14.04 6.51
CA VAL A 48 1.06 -13.13 5.86
C VAL A 48 -0.12 -13.91 5.26
N ILE A 49 -1.31 -13.46 5.60
CA ILE A 49 -2.60 -13.88 5.06
C ILE A 49 -3.18 -12.68 4.29
N VAL A 50 -3.78 -12.93 3.13
CA VAL A 50 -4.36 -11.92 2.26
C VAL A 50 -5.86 -12.18 2.12
N SER A 51 -6.67 -11.12 2.05
CA SER A 51 -8.03 -11.19 1.52
C SER A 51 -8.14 -10.38 0.24
N GLU A 52 -8.88 -10.91 -0.74
CA GLU A 52 -9.13 -10.23 -2.00
C GLU A 52 -10.52 -10.56 -2.54
N ILE A 53 -11.11 -9.58 -3.20
CA ILE A 53 -12.36 -9.71 -3.96
C ILE A 53 -12.06 -9.96 -5.45
N ASP A 54 -10.91 -9.50 -5.94
CA ASP A 54 -10.51 -9.67 -7.33
C ASP A 54 -9.79 -11.03 -7.50
N PRO A 55 -10.32 -11.95 -8.34
CA PRO A 55 -9.73 -13.27 -8.51
C PRO A 55 -8.32 -13.25 -9.13
N ILE A 56 -7.97 -12.23 -9.91
CA ILE A 56 -6.62 -12.07 -10.49
C ILE A 56 -5.64 -11.71 -9.39
N ASN A 57 -5.97 -10.73 -8.55
CA ASN A 57 -5.11 -10.34 -7.43
C ASN A 57 -5.04 -11.45 -6.36
N ALA A 58 -6.14 -12.15 -6.09
CA ALA A 58 -6.15 -13.31 -5.21
C ALA A 58 -5.23 -14.43 -5.73
N LEU A 59 -5.30 -14.75 -7.03
CA LEU A 59 -4.41 -15.74 -7.63
C LEU A 59 -2.94 -15.28 -7.55
N GLN A 60 -2.66 -14.00 -7.78
CA GLN A 60 -1.30 -13.46 -7.61
C GLN A 60 -0.80 -13.63 -6.18
N ALA A 61 -1.61 -13.32 -5.16
CA ALA A 61 -1.24 -13.52 -3.76
C ALA A 61 -0.93 -14.99 -3.46
N ALA A 62 -1.77 -15.91 -3.94
CA ALA A 62 -1.55 -17.34 -3.79
C ALA A 62 -0.26 -17.80 -4.48
N MET A 63 0.04 -17.30 -5.69
CA MET A 63 1.26 -17.63 -6.43
C MET A 63 2.53 -17.04 -5.78
N ASP A 64 2.42 -15.93 -5.06
CA ASP A 64 3.49 -15.36 -4.24
C ASP A 64 3.69 -16.12 -2.90
N GLY A 65 2.88 -17.14 -2.65
CA GLY A 65 2.95 -18.04 -1.49
C GLY A 65 2.20 -17.54 -0.26
N PHE A 66 1.23 -16.63 -0.42
CA PHE A 66 0.37 -16.17 0.66
C PHE A 66 -0.89 -17.03 0.76
N GLN A 67 -1.34 -17.29 1.98
CA GLN A 67 -2.69 -17.83 2.19
C GLN A 67 -3.70 -16.76 1.80
N VAL A 68 -4.71 -17.14 1.00
CA VAL A 68 -5.84 -16.27 0.65
C VAL A 68 -7.10 -16.82 1.31
N THR A 69 -7.75 -16.04 2.16
CA THR A 69 -8.93 -16.46 2.93
C THR A 69 -9.73 -15.22 3.36
N THR A 70 -10.90 -15.40 3.98
CA THR A 70 -11.71 -14.29 4.48
C THR A 70 -11.32 -13.91 5.90
N ILE A 71 -11.69 -12.71 6.35
CA ILE A 71 -11.37 -12.27 7.72
C ILE A 71 -12.11 -13.10 8.76
N GLU A 72 -13.34 -13.52 8.47
CA GLU A 72 -14.20 -14.29 9.36
C GLU A 72 -13.55 -15.62 9.76
N ASP A 73 -12.76 -16.23 8.86
CA ASP A 73 -12.06 -17.48 9.11
C ASP A 73 -10.86 -17.35 10.05
N VAL A 74 -10.26 -16.15 10.15
CA VAL A 74 -8.94 -15.96 10.80
C VAL A 74 -8.87 -14.82 11.82
N VAL A 75 -9.97 -14.06 12.03
CA VAL A 75 -9.99 -12.86 12.89
C VAL A 75 -9.49 -13.13 14.31
N GLY A 76 -9.70 -14.35 14.82
CA GLY A 76 -9.26 -14.77 16.16
C GLY A 76 -7.78 -15.14 16.28
N ASP A 77 -7.06 -15.30 15.17
CA ASP A 77 -5.67 -15.80 15.13
C ASP A 77 -4.64 -14.72 14.78
N VAL A 78 -5.08 -13.66 14.11
CA VAL A 78 -4.24 -12.59 13.55
C VAL A 78 -3.76 -11.61 14.62
N ASP A 79 -2.46 -11.26 14.56
CA ASP A 79 -1.83 -10.30 15.46
C ASP A 79 -1.85 -8.86 14.92
N ILE A 80 -1.74 -8.69 13.60
CA ILE A 80 -1.68 -7.38 12.93
C ILE A 80 -2.62 -7.40 11.73
N PHE A 81 -3.50 -6.40 11.64
CA PHE A 81 -4.41 -6.17 10.52
C PHE A 81 -3.97 -4.92 9.78
N VAL A 82 -3.81 -5.02 8.46
CA VAL A 82 -3.45 -3.92 7.57
C VAL A 82 -4.48 -3.83 6.45
N THR A 83 -5.18 -2.71 6.37
CA THR A 83 -6.09 -2.41 5.23
C THR A 83 -5.38 -1.57 4.18
N GLY A 84 -5.64 -1.88 2.91
CA GLY A 84 -5.08 -1.15 1.76
C GLY A 84 -5.91 -1.36 0.50
N THR A 85 -7.25 -1.35 0.65
CA THR A 85 -8.21 -1.67 -0.41
C THR A 85 -8.68 -0.44 -1.19
N GLY A 86 -8.66 0.74 -0.56
CA GLY A 86 -9.34 1.94 -1.04
C GLY A 86 -10.87 1.90 -0.94
N ASN A 87 -11.42 0.99 -0.14
CA ASN A 87 -12.86 0.75 0.00
C ASN A 87 -13.35 1.07 1.42
N GLU A 88 -14.66 1.00 1.66
CA GLU A 88 -15.26 1.30 2.97
C GLU A 88 -15.59 0.03 3.77
N ASN A 89 -15.55 0.15 5.10
CA ASN A 89 -16.03 -0.87 6.06
C ASN A 89 -15.39 -2.26 5.86
N VAL A 90 -14.11 -2.29 5.49
CA VAL A 90 -13.31 -3.52 5.35
C VAL A 90 -13.15 -4.20 6.71
N LEU A 91 -12.85 -3.42 7.74
CA LEU A 91 -12.83 -3.87 9.14
C LEU A 91 -14.01 -3.24 9.89
N THR A 92 -15.06 -4.03 10.08
CA THR A 92 -16.25 -3.62 10.82
C THR A 92 -16.03 -3.74 12.33
N VAL A 93 -16.94 -3.16 13.12
CA VAL A 93 -16.97 -3.36 14.58
C VAL A 93 -17.08 -4.85 14.96
N GLU A 94 -17.84 -5.64 14.20
CA GLU A 94 -17.97 -7.09 14.44
C GLU A 94 -16.62 -7.80 14.30
N HIS A 95 -15.85 -7.47 13.26
CA HIS A 95 -14.49 -8.00 13.10
C HIS A 95 -13.60 -7.58 14.28
N MET A 96 -13.62 -6.30 14.66
CA MET A 96 -12.82 -5.79 15.79
C MET A 96 -13.17 -6.45 17.12
N LEU A 97 -14.45 -6.78 17.35
CA LEU A 97 -14.89 -7.53 18.52
C LEU A 97 -14.36 -8.97 18.53
N GLY A 98 -14.05 -9.55 17.37
CA GLY A 98 -13.47 -10.89 17.23
C GLY A 98 -11.96 -10.98 17.47
N MET A 99 -11.24 -9.86 17.37
CA MET A 99 -9.77 -9.82 17.37
C MET A 99 -9.12 -10.26 18.69
N LYS A 100 -7.86 -10.70 18.62
CA LYS A 100 -7.03 -11.03 19.79
C LYS A 100 -6.84 -9.82 20.70
N HIS A 101 -6.63 -10.09 21.99
CA HIS A 101 -6.19 -9.05 22.92
C HIS A 101 -4.85 -8.47 22.43
N LEU A 102 -4.80 -7.14 22.32
CA LEU A 102 -3.72 -6.32 21.77
C LEU A 102 -3.39 -6.58 20.30
N ALA A 103 -4.35 -7.05 19.51
CA ALA A 103 -4.20 -7.02 18.05
C ALA A 103 -3.99 -5.58 17.56
N ILE A 104 -3.10 -5.41 16.59
CA ILE A 104 -2.78 -4.10 16.00
C ILE A 104 -3.64 -3.92 14.75
N VAL A 105 -4.31 -2.77 14.63
CA VAL A 105 -5.14 -2.41 13.49
C VAL A 105 -4.55 -1.16 12.84
N ALA A 106 -4.21 -1.28 11.56
CA ALA A 106 -3.58 -0.22 10.78
C ALA A 106 -4.21 -0.11 9.39
N ASN A 107 -4.18 1.10 8.85
CA ASN A 107 -4.64 1.40 7.50
C ASN A 107 -3.54 2.12 6.72
N VAL A 108 -3.33 1.72 5.48
CA VAL A 108 -2.45 2.39 4.50
C VAL A 108 -3.16 2.63 3.15
N GLY A 109 -4.49 2.57 3.17
CA GLY A 109 -5.37 2.95 2.08
C GLY A 109 -5.53 4.46 1.90
N HIS A 110 -6.59 4.88 1.20
CA HIS A 110 -6.73 6.28 0.78
C HIS A 110 -7.33 7.20 1.86
N PHE A 111 -8.24 6.70 2.70
CA PHE A 111 -8.93 7.44 3.75
C PHE A 111 -9.14 6.59 5.00
N ASP A 112 -9.80 7.14 6.02
CA ASP A 112 -10.10 6.52 7.32
C ASP A 112 -11.28 5.53 7.32
N ASN A 113 -12.05 5.47 6.24
CA ASN A 113 -13.29 4.69 6.16
C ASN A 113 -13.09 3.18 5.87
N GLU A 114 -11.86 2.69 5.67
CA GLU A 114 -11.62 1.25 5.58
C GLU A 114 -11.91 0.54 6.91
N ILE A 115 -11.80 1.26 8.02
CA ILE A 115 -12.02 0.76 9.38
C ILE A 115 -13.19 1.52 9.99
N ASP A 116 -14.15 0.81 10.58
CA ASP A 116 -15.32 1.42 11.21
C ASP A 116 -15.00 2.04 12.59
N ILE A 117 -14.16 3.07 12.59
CA ILE A 117 -13.77 3.82 13.80
C ILE A 117 -14.97 4.54 14.40
N ALA A 118 -15.85 5.10 13.55
CA ALA A 118 -17.06 5.78 14.01
C ALA A 118 -18.04 4.82 14.70
N GLY A 119 -18.15 3.57 14.23
CA GLY A 119 -18.89 2.52 14.90
C GLY A 119 -18.25 2.15 16.23
N LEU A 120 -16.92 2.06 16.28
CA LEU A 120 -16.17 1.78 17.51
C LEU A 120 -16.36 2.87 18.59
N GLU A 121 -16.38 4.14 18.19
CA GLU A 121 -16.66 5.29 19.07
C GLU A 121 -18.08 5.25 19.67
N LYS A 122 -19.05 4.72 18.92
CA LYS A 122 -20.46 4.63 19.34
C LYS A 122 -20.77 3.35 20.11
N LEU A 123 -19.87 2.37 20.10
CA LEU A 123 -20.11 1.08 20.72
C LEU A 123 -20.10 1.19 22.25
N ALA A 124 -21.23 0.85 22.87
CA ALA A 124 -21.38 0.88 24.32
C ALA A 124 -20.36 -0.03 25.03
N GLY A 125 -19.76 0.48 26.11
CA GLY A 125 -18.74 -0.25 26.88
C GLY A 125 -17.34 -0.19 26.27
N THR A 126 -17.13 0.64 25.25
CA THR A 126 -15.82 0.87 24.64
C THR A 126 -15.12 2.08 25.28
N GLU A 127 -13.83 1.95 25.58
CA GLU A 127 -13.00 3.04 26.13
C GLU A 127 -11.78 3.26 25.22
N LYS A 128 -11.59 4.50 24.75
CA LYS A 128 -10.41 4.93 23.97
C LYS A 128 -9.37 5.54 24.91
N ILE A 129 -8.16 5.00 24.90
CA ILE A 129 -7.04 5.45 25.72
C ILE A 129 -5.87 5.78 24.80
N GLU A 130 -5.41 7.02 24.85
CA GLU A 130 -4.19 7.42 24.15
C GLU A 130 -2.96 6.87 24.90
N ILE A 131 -2.19 6.00 24.25
CA ILE A 131 -0.89 5.53 24.76
C ILE A 131 0.17 6.59 24.47
N LYS A 132 0.17 7.09 23.24
CA LYS A 132 0.99 8.19 22.73
C LYS A 132 0.35 8.74 21.45
N PRO A 133 0.82 9.89 20.91
CA PRO A 133 0.25 10.45 19.70
C PRO A 133 0.14 9.40 18.58
N GLN A 134 -1.06 9.29 18.02
CA GLN A 134 -1.41 8.35 16.94
C GLN A 134 -1.36 6.85 17.32
N VAL A 135 -1.37 6.51 18.61
CA VAL A 135 -1.48 5.13 19.09
C VAL A 135 -2.50 5.06 20.22
N HIS A 136 -3.62 4.40 19.96
CA HIS A 136 -4.71 4.30 20.91
C HIS A 136 -5.02 2.86 21.25
N GLU A 137 -5.09 2.55 22.54
CA GLU A 137 -5.75 1.34 23.03
C GLU A 137 -7.26 1.56 23.00
N TRP A 138 -7.97 0.59 22.46
CA TRP A 138 -9.42 0.51 22.51
C TRP A 138 -9.81 -0.70 23.36
N ARG A 139 -10.28 -0.45 24.57
CA ARG A 139 -10.83 -1.50 25.44
C ARG A 139 -12.25 -1.79 24.98
N LEU A 140 -12.51 -3.06 24.66
CA LEU A 140 -13.76 -3.52 24.08
C LEU A 140 -14.67 -4.11 25.16
N PRO A 141 -16.01 -4.12 24.96
CA PRO A 141 -16.96 -4.75 25.89
C PRO A 141 -16.73 -6.26 26.05
N THR A 142 -15.94 -6.89 25.18
CA THR A 142 -15.53 -8.31 25.29
C THR A 142 -14.51 -8.54 26.41
N GLY A 143 -13.97 -7.48 27.03
CA GLY A 143 -12.85 -7.55 27.98
C GLY A 143 -11.48 -7.66 27.31
N ARG A 144 -11.42 -7.66 25.97
CA ARG A 144 -10.18 -7.57 25.20
C ARG A 144 -9.89 -6.11 24.84
N SER A 145 -8.66 -5.84 24.43
CA SER A 145 -8.25 -4.54 23.91
C SER A 145 -7.67 -4.73 22.52
N ILE A 146 -7.72 -3.71 21.68
CA ILE A 146 -6.98 -3.64 20.41
C ILE A 146 -6.19 -2.33 20.35
N LEU A 147 -5.15 -2.29 19.52
CA LEU A 147 -4.34 -1.10 19.28
C LEU A 147 -4.69 -0.55 17.91
N VAL A 148 -5.22 0.67 17.85
CA VAL A 148 -5.54 1.35 16.58
C VAL A 148 -4.48 2.42 16.31
N LEU A 149 -3.85 2.32 15.15
CA LEU A 149 -2.82 3.25 14.70
C LEU A 149 -3.43 4.39 13.88
N SER A 150 -2.96 5.61 14.11
CA SER A 150 -3.39 6.83 13.41
C SER A 150 -4.91 7.03 13.36
N GLU A 151 -5.65 6.49 14.34
CA GLU A 151 -7.11 6.55 14.38
C GLU A 151 -7.78 6.03 13.09
N GLY A 152 -7.17 5.02 12.45
CA GLY A 152 -7.65 4.46 11.19
C GLY A 152 -7.27 5.24 9.94
N ARG A 153 -6.61 6.41 10.04
CA ARG A 153 -6.03 7.14 8.90
C ARG A 153 -4.73 6.47 8.42
N LEU A 154 -4.11 7.03 7.38
CA LEU A 154 -2.86 6.54 6.78
C LEU A 154 -1.73 6.44 7.80
N MET A 155 -1.50 5.24 8.30
CA MET A 155 -0.59 4.96 9.41
C MET A 155 0.88 5.22 9.04
N ASN A 156 1.28 4.93 7.81
CA ASN A 156 2.65 5.19 7.37
C ASN A 156 3.00 6.70 7.32
N LEU A 157 2.00 7.59 7.28
CA LEU A 157 2.18 9.03 7.39
C LEU A 157 1.95 9.56 8.81
N GLY A 158 1.00 8.97 9.54
CA GLY A 158 0.67 9.43 10.89
C GLY A 158 1.62 8.91 11.97
N ASN A 159 2.14 7.69 11.83
CA ASN A 159 3.09 7.07 12.76
C ASN A 159 4.55 7.09 12.27
N ALA A 160 4.79 7.53 11.03
CA ALA A 160 6.12 7.63 10.43
C ALA A 160 6.22 8.84 9.49
N THR A 161 7.12 8.79 8.49
CA THR A 161 7.39 9.91 7.57
C THR A 161 6.93 9.64 6.13
N GLY A 162 6.17 8.57 5.91
CA GLY A 162 5.68 8.19 4.60
C GLY A 162 6.73 7.54 3.71
N HIS A 163 6.53 7.68 2.40
CA HIS A 163 7.46 7.10 1.42
C HIS A 163 8.79 7.87 1.39
N PRO A 164 9.93 7.18 1.23
CA PRO A 164 11.23 7.81 1.19
C PRO A 164 11.41 8.67 -0.07
N SER A 165 12.26 9.70 0.02
CA SER A 165 12.46 10.72 -1.01
C SER A 165 12.71 10.16 -2.40
N PHE A 166 13.45 9.06 -2.53
CA PHE A 166 13.76 8.44 -3.83
C PHE A 166 12.49 7.92 -4.54
N VAL A 167 11.59 7.27 -3.79
CA VAL A 167 10.30 6.81 -4.34
C VAL A 167 9.44 8.02 -4.70
N MET A 168 9.39 9.03 -3.82
CA MET A 168 8.62 10.25 -4.07
C MET A 168 9.18 11.08 -5.23
N SER A 169 10.48 11.02 -5.52
CA SER A 169 11.10 11.69 -6.66
C SER A 169 10.50 11.23 -7.99
N ASN A 170 10.13 9.94 -8.13
CA ASN A 170 9.45 9.43 -9.32
C ASN A 170 8.06 10.06 -9.50
N SER A 171 7.27 10.06 -8.42
CA SER A 171 5.92 10.66 -8.42
C SER A 171 5.96 12.17 -8.67
N PHE A 172 6.88 12.88 -8.02
CA PHE A 172 7.01 14.33 -8.17
C PHE A 172 7.61 14.76 -9.50
N THR A 173 8.47 13.95 -10.12
CA THR A 173 8.92 14.19 -11.49
C THR A 173 7.74 14.11 -12.47
N ASN A 174 6.87 13.08 -12.32
CA ASN A 174 5.64 12.99 -13.11
C ASN A 174 4.73 14.20 -12.89
N GLN A 175 4.52 14.63 -11.64
CA GLN A 175 3.72 15.82 -11.33
C GLN A 175 4.26 17.08 -12.01
N VAL A 176 5.57 17.32 -11.95
CA VAL A 176 6.18 18.49 -12.60
C VAL A 176 6.05 18.43 -14.12
N LEU A 177 6.27 17.25 -14.73
CA LEU A 177 6.09 17.08 -16.18
C LEU A 177 4.63 17.32 -16.60
N ALA A 178 3.66 16.84 -15.83
CA ALA A 178 2.24 17.09 -16.07
C ALA A 178 1.90 18.58 -15.95
N GLN A 179 2.43 19.26 -14.93
CA GLN A 179 2.24 20.71 -14.77
C GLN A 179 2.81 21.50 -15.95
N ILE A 180 4.00 21.13 -16.43
CA ILE A 180 4.62 21.76 -17.61
C ILE A 180 3.75 21.54 -18.85
N GLU A 181 3.28 20.31 -19.09
CA GLU A 181 2.45 19.99 -20.26
C GLU A 181 1.13 20.76 -20.25
N LEU A 182 0.42 20.77 -19.11
CA LEU A 182 -0.84 21.51 -18.99
C LEU A 182 -0.64 23.04 -19.10
N TYR A 183 0.48 23.57 -18.58
CA TYR A 183 0.75 24.99 -18.65
C TYR A 183 1.11 25.45 -20.07
N VAL A 184 1.97 24.70 -20.76
CA VAL A 184 2.48 25.09 -22.09
C VAL A 184 1.51 24.71 -23.21
N ARG A 185 0.75 23.63 -23.03
CA ARG A 185 -0.04 22.97 -24.09
C ARG A 185 -1.47 22.63 -23.65
N GLY A 186 -1.98 23.27 -22.60
CA GLY A 186 -3.31 22.97 -22.05
C GLY A 186 -4.46 23.04 -23.06
N GLU A 187 -4.34 23.91 -24.08
CA GLU A 187 -5.29 24.00 -25.19
C GLU A 187 -5.43 22.72 -26.04
N ASN A 188 -4.42 21.84 -26.02
CA ASN A 188 -4.46 20.54 -26.70
C ASN A 188 -5.24 19.48 -25.91
N TYR A 189 -5.70 19.80 -24.70
CA TYR A 189 -6.38 18.89 -23.80
C TYR A 189 -7.82 19.37 -23.55
N PRO A 190 -8.79 18.93 -24.38
CA PRO A 190 -10.20 19.07 -24.06
C PRO A 190 -10.51 18.51 -22.67
N LEU A 191 -11.64 18.90 -22.07
CA LEU A 191 -12.03 18.39 -20.75
C LEU A 191 -12.05 16.85 -20.74
N GLY A 192 -11.25 16.26 -19.86
CA GLY A 192 -11.08 14.81 -19.77
C GLY A 192 -9.97 14.42 -18.79
N VAL A 193 -9.77 13.10 -18.63
CA VAL A 193 -8.68 12.53 -17.84
C VAL A 193 -7.63 11.98 -18.81
N TYR A 194 -6.39 12.41 -18.62
CA TYR A 194 -5.28 12.04 -19.49
C TYR A 194 -4.18 11.38 -18.66
N VAL A 195 -3.44 10.50 -19.32
CA VAL A 195 -2.20 9.90 -18.78
C VAL A 195 -1.01 10.53 -19.49
N LEU A 196 0.11 10.65 -18.78
CA LEU A 196 1.35 11.10 -19.42
C LEU A 196 1.75 10.13 -20.53
N PRO A 197 2.25 10.62 -21.67
CA PRO A 197 2.70 9.77 -22.76
C PRO A 197 3.88 8.90 -22.32
N LYS A 198 3.94 7.68 -22.85
CA LYS A 198 4.89 6.63 -22.42
C LYS A 198 6.36 7.05 -22.44
N HIS A 199 6.78 7.86 -23.42
CA HIS A 199 8.16 8.36 -23.48
C HIS A 199 8.54 9.24 -22.28
N LEU A 200 7.57 9.94 -21.66
CA LEU A 200 7.81 10.69 -20.43
C LEU A 200 7.90 9.77 -19.22
N ASP A 201 7.10 8.71 -19.15
CA ASP A 201 7.21 7.70 -18.09
C ASP A 201 8.58 6.99 -18.14
N GLU A 202 9.03 6.59 -19.34
CA GLU A 202 10.38 6.05 -19.53
C GLU A 202 11.48 7.06 -19.23
N LYS A 203 11.26 8.35 -19.51
CA LYS A 203 12.18 9.43 -19.13
C LYS A 203 12.28 9.56 -17.62
N VAL A 204 11.15 9.52 -16.89
CA VAL A 204 11.15 9.53 -15.42
C VAL A 204 11.99 8.37 -14.90
N ALA A 205 11.76 7.14 -15.37
CA ALA A 205 12.56 6.00 -14.95
C ALA A 205 14.06 6.20 -15.23
N ARG A 206 14.41 6.63 -16.45
CA ARG A 206 15.79 6.86 -16.89
C ARG A 206 16.53 7.87 -16.00
N LEU A 207 15.87 8.95 -15.57
CA LEU A 207 16.44 9.98 -14.70
C LEU A 207 16.89 9.45 -13.32
N HIS A 208 16.36 8.30 -12.88
CA HIS A 208 16.65 7.75 -11.56
C HIS A 208 17.69 6.61 -11.58
N LEU A 209 18.07 6.10 -12.75
CA LEU A 209 18.93 4.90 -12.86
C LEU A 209 20.37 5.14 -12.40
N ASP A 210 20.95 6.30 -12.76
CA ASP A 210 22.33 6.63 -12.40
C ASP A 210 22.54 6.70 -10.89
N ALA A 211 21.55 7.22 -10.16
CA ALA A 211 21.57 7.28 -8.69
C ALA A 211 21.58 5.88 -8.03
N LEU A 212 21.15 4.84 -8.76
CA LEU A 212 21.21 3.43 -8.34
C LEU A 212 22.40 2.68 -8.94
N GLY A 213 23.26 3.36 -9.72
CA GLY A 213 24.36 2.74 -10.45
C GLY A 213 23.91 1.79 -11.57
N VAL A 214 22.66 1.89 -12.02
CA VAL A 214 22.10 1.03 -13.06
C VAL A 214 22.55 1.51 -14.44
N LYS A 215 23.12 0.60 -15.24
CA LYS A 215 23.54 0.88 -16.62
C LYS A 215 22.58 0.22 -17.60
N LEU A 216 21.99 1.02 -18.49
CA LEU A 216 21.10 0.49 -19.53
C LEU A 216 21.88 -0.09 -20.70
N THR A 217 21.41 -1.23 -21.20
CA THR A 217 21.80 -1.73 -22.52
C THR A 217 21.11 -0.89 -23.60
N VAL A 218 21.83 -0.56 -24.67
CA VAL A 218 21.31 0.17 -25.82
C VAL A 218 21.01 -0.85 -26.93
N LEU A 219 19.81 -0.78 -27.51
CA LEU A 219 19.46 -1.62 -28.65
C LEU A 219 20.33 -1.25 -29.86
N SER A 220 20.80 -2.26 -30.60
CA SER A 220 21.29 -2.01 -31.96
C SER A 220 20.12 -1.73 -32.91
N ASP A 221 20.39 -1.08 -34.03
CA ASP A 221 19.38 -0.83 -35.07
C ASP A 221 18.70 -2.12 -35.54
N GLN A 222 19.46 -3.22 -35.61
CA GLN A 222 18.93 -4.53 -35.99
C GLN A 222 17.97 -5.08 -34.93
N GLN A 223 18.27 -4.94 -33.64
CA GLN A 223 17.39 -5.38 -32.56
C GLN A 223 16.11 -4.54 -32.49
N ALA A 224 16.25 -3.22 -32.63
CA ALA A 224 15.14 -2.27 -32.64
C ALA A 224 14.17 -2.56 -33.80
N ALA A 225 14.71 -2.76 -35.01
CA ALA A 225 13.92 -3.15 -36.18
C ALA A 225 13.24 -4.52 -35.99
N TYR A 226 13.91 -5.48 -35.37
CA TYR A 226 13.37 -6.84 -35.16
C TYR A 226 12.12 -6.84 -34.27
N ILE A 227 12.11 -6.04 -33.19
CA ILE A 227 10.96 -5.96 -32.28
C ILE A 227 10.00 -4.80 -32.60
N GLY A 228 10.29 -4.03 -33.64
CA GLY A 228 9.42 -2.95 -34.14
C GLY A 228 9.31 -1.74 -33.22
N VAL A 229 10.43 -1.32 -32.58
CA VAL A 229 10.47 -0.13 -31.72
C VAL A 229 11.65 0.78 -32.08
N PRO A 230 11.61 2.09 -31.78
CA PRO A 230 12.79 2.96 -31.87
C PRO A 230 13.89 2.55 -30.87
N VAL A 231 15.16 2.87 -31.19
CA VAL A 231 16.30 2.58 -30.30
C VAL A 231 16.17 3.29 -28.95
N ASP A 232 15.55 4.47 -28.92
CA ASP A 232 15.37 5.33 -27.74
C ASP A 232 14.01 5.20 -27.04
N GLY A 233 13.13 4.33 -27.57
CA GLY A 233 11.78 4.07 -27.10
C GLY A 233 10.70 4.92 -27.80
N PRO A 234 9.42 4.80 -27.39
CA PRO A 234 8.93 3.92 -26.34
C PRO A 234 9.11 2.42 -26.64
N TYR A 235 9.48 1.65 -25.62
CA TYR A 235 9.85 0.23 -25.76
C TYR A 235 8.69 -0.75 -25.58
N LYS A 236 7.51 -0.25 -25.22
CA LYS A 236 6.31 -1.06 -24.97
C LYS A 236 5.09 -0.39 -25.55
N VAL A 237 4.10 -1.21 -25.89
CA VAL A 237 2.77 -0.75 -26.32
C VAL A 237 1.97 -0.18 -25.15
N ASP A 238 0.93 0.61 -25.44
CA ASP A 238 0.16 1.31 -24.40
C ASP A 238 -0.56 0.38 -23.43
N HIS A 239 -1.04 -0.78 -23.91
CA HIS A 239 -1.73 -1.77 -23.08
C HIS A 239 -0.79 -2.71 -22.29
N TYR A 240 0.52 -2.48 -22.33
CA TYR A 240 1.49 -3.27 -21.57
C TYR A 240 1.37 -2.97 -20.06
N ARG A 241 1.42 -4.01 -19.22
CA ARG A 241 1.15 -3.93 -17.77
C ARG A 241 2.39 -3.79 -16.88
N TYR A 242 3.56 -3.57 -17.50
CA TYR A 242 4.91 -3.62 -16.91
C TYR A 242 5.41 -5.03 -16.63
#